data_AF-A0A9D2X735-F1
#
_entry.id   AF-A0A9D2X735-F1
#
_cell.length_a   1.000
_cell.length_b   1.000
_cell.length_c   1.000
_cell.angle_alpha   90.00
_cell.angle_beta   90.00
_cell.angle_gamma   90.00
#
_symmetry.space_group_name_H-M   'P 1'
#
loop_
_entity.id
_entity.type
_entity.pdbx_description
1 polymer ?
#
loop_
_entity_poly.entity_id
_entity_poly.type
_entity_poly.pdbx_seq_one_letter_code
_entity_poly.pdbx_strand_id
1 'polypeptide(L)'
;MKTELKIISVMAVLVSATLFLVYQNPNEIPKSLSFKKQTNEIISINEKSKKYKLDGNMQQFNASRILMGEKFKELSLDLLGIKISKVTLLEGQYPFMTVQQRAEKFDYVPSSICAIEQNIPLQLQKISQTKNFQIFSKKYASHTLELDIFDERNDISNIHYGLIATNEKNQLASTYFHLDTCTNEITDKQPYHLNCFDKNTDYRFASFNTDDVLSSYSNGHFCNIELDSWRQSLYEYSLTLRDQRHQLRQESMIESIDNESHWKFISEMNKLGELGNLVGQIIHYNYDEQSLHEQIEQYEKQYGSIPEELSELMEKRK
;
A
#
# COMPACT_ATOMS: atom_id res chain seq x y z
N MET A 1 -19.95 57.66 -0.74
CA MET A 1 -18.89 57.61 0.29
C MET A 1 -19.10 56.57 1.41
N LYS A 2 -20.11 56.65 2.30
CA LYS A 2 -20.22 55.68 3.44
C LYS A 2 -20.47 54.23 3.03
N THR A 3 -21.18 53.99 1.92
CA THR A 3 -21.53 52.64 1.46
C THR A 3 -20.39 51.99 0.69
N GLU A 4 -19.66 52.74 -0.13
CA GLU A 4 -18.50 52.26 -0.89
C GLU A 4 -17.35 51.85 0.02
N LEU A 5 -17.09 52.63 1.07
CA LEU A 5 -16.10 52.27 2.10
C LEU A 5 -16.44 50.95 2.79
N LYS A 6 -17.71 50.69 3.10
CA LYS A 6 -18.14 49.41 3.69
C LYS A 6 -17.92 48.23 2.75
N ILE A 7 -18.19 48.39 1.46
CA ILE A 7 -17.98 47.34 0.46
C ILE A 7 -16.48 47.02 0.31
N ILE A 8 -15.63 48.05 0.25
CA ILE A 8 -14.18 47.88 0.16
C ILE A 8 -13.64 47.17 1.41
N SER A 9 -14.11 47.54 2.61
CA SER A 9 -13.71 46.87 3.85
C SER A 9 -14.13 45.40 3.88
N VAL A 10 -15.34 45.07 3.44
CA VAL A 10 -15.82 43.67 3.37
C VAL A 10 -15.01 42.87 2.36
N MET A 11 -14.70 43.43 1.19
CA MET A 11 -13.87 42.75 0.19
C MET A 11 -12.43 42.56 0.67
N ALA A 12 -11.85 43.52 1.38
CA ALA A 12 -10.50 43.39 1.94
C ALA A 12 -10.42 42.30 3.03
N VAL A 13 -11.47 42.15 3.85
CA VAL A 13 -11.57 41.08 4.85
C VAL A 13 -11.75 39.72 4.17
N LEU A 14 -12.61 39.64 3.15
CA LEU A 14 -12.81 38.42 2.36
C LEU A 14 -11.53 37.97 1.66
N VAL A 15 -10.86 38.89 0.97
CA VAL A 15 -9.59 38.62 0.27
C VAL A 15 -8.52 38.17 1.27
N SER A 16 -8.39 38.84 2.42
CA SER A 16 -7.48 38.43 3.49
C SER A 16 -7.81 37.05 4.05
N ALA A 17 -9.09 36.72 4.25
CA ALA A 17 -9.52 35.41 4.75
C ALA A 17 -9.26 34.30 3.73
N THR A 18 -9.49 34.54 2.43
CA THR A 18 -9.14 33.59 1.37
C THR A 18 -7.63 33.45 1.20
N LEU A 19 -6.85 34.53 1.32
CA LEU A 19 -5.39 34.47 1.31
C LEU A 19 -4.86 33.70 2.52
N PHE A 20 -5.47 33.83 3.71
CA PHE A 20 -5.09 33.05 4.89
C PHE A 20 -5.41 31.55 4.74
N LEU A 21 -6.46 31.20 3.98
CA LEU A 21 -6.79 29.81 3.64
C LEU A 21 -5.88 29.23 2.54
N VAL A 22 -5.39 30.07 1.62
CA VAL A 22 -4.51 29.66 0.50
C VAL A 22 -3.03 29.67 0.89
N TYR A 23 -2.62 30.49 1.87
CA TYR A 23 -1.25 30.62 2.36
C TYR A 23 -1.02 29.82 3.66
N GLN A 24 -1.65 28.64 3.79
CA GLN A 24 -1.16 27.66 4.75
C GLN A 24 0.16 27.13 4.21
N ASN A 25 1.25 27.55 4.85
CA ASN A 25 2.60 27.09 4.58
C ASN A 25 2.60 25.56 4.62
N PRO A 26 2.94 24.84 3.55
CA PRO A 26 2.86 23.37 3.50
C PRO A 26 3.81 22.68 4.49
N ASN A 27 4.73 23.43 5.10
CA ASN A 27 5.65 22.98 6.14
C ASN A 27 5.19 23.33 7.57
N GLU A 28 4.11 24.09 7.75
CA GLU A 28 3.51 24.27 9.07
C GLU A 28 2.60 23.07 9.36
N ILE A 29 3.18 22.06 10.00
CA ILE A 29 2.42 21.05 10.75
C ILE A 29 1.45 21.84 11.64
N PRO A 30 0.12 21.64 11.52
CA PRO A 30 -0.84 22.34 12.36
C PRO A 30 -0.43 22.17 13.82
N LYS A 31 -0.22 23.28 14.54
CA LYS A 31 0.10 23.28 15.97
C LYS A 31 -0.89 22.38 16.70
N SER A 32 -0.41 21.19 17.06
CA SER A 32 -1.08 20.14 17.83
C SER A 32 -2.61 20.25 17.95
N LEU A 33 -3.33 19.70 16.96
CA LEU A 33 -4.54 18.97 17.31
C LEU A 33 -4.10 17.92 18.34
N SER A 34 -4.44 18.13 19.61
CA SER A 34 -4.11 17.14 20.63
C SER A 34 -4.88 15.87 20.31
N PHE A 35 -4.24 14.93 19.61
CA PHE A 35 -4.78 13.62 19.31
C PHE A 35 -5.04 12.79 20.57
N LYS A 36 -4.69 13.30 21.75
CA LYS A 36 -4.78 12.62 23.03
C LYS A 36 -6.12 11.94 23.27
N LYS A 37 -7.24 12.60 22.91
CA LYS A 37 -8.56 11.98 23.07
C LYS A 37 -8.72 10.77 22.14
N GLN A 38 -8.47 10.95 20.85
CA GLN A 38 -8.56 9.91 19.83
C GLN A 38 -7.61 8.74 20.15
N THR A 39 -6.37 9.04 20.50
CA THR A 39 -5.34 8.10 20.92
C THR A 39 -5.79 7.27 22.12
N ASN A 40 -6.33 7.91 23.18
CA ASN A 40 -6.78 7.19 24.37
C ASN A 40 -7.94 6.22 24.06
N GLU A 41 -8.86 6.61 23.18
CA GLU A 41 -9.97 5.76 22.74
C GLU A 41 -9.44 4.54 21.96
N ILE A 42 -8.55 4.74 20.99
CA ILE A 42 -7.91 3.64 20.23
C ILE A 42 -7.20 2.68 21.18
N ILE A 43 -6.37 3.19 22.09
CA ILE A 43 -5.65 2.36 23.07
C ILE A 43 -6.64 1.54 23.91
N SER A 44 -7.70 2.18 24.43
CA SER A 44 -8.70 1.50 25.25
C SER A 44 -9.41 0.36 24.50
N ILE A 45 -9.77 0.59 23.23
CA ILE A 45 -10.41 -0.44 22.39
C ILE A 45 -9.42 -1.58 22.11
N ASN A 46 -8.15 -1.26 21.81
CA ASN A 46 -7.15 -2.28 21.52
C ASN A 46 -6.84 -3.15 22.75
N GLU A 47 -6.69 -2.56 23.93
CA GLU A 47 -6.45 -3.30 25.18
C GLU A 47 -7.63 -4.22 25.55
N LYS A 48 -8.87 -3.76 25.38
CA LYS A 48 -10.05 -4.62 25.54
C LYS A 48 -10.03 -5.79 24.55
N SER A 49 -9.67 -5.51 23.30
CA SER A 49 -9.59 -6.53 22.24
C SER A 49 -8.53 -7.59 22.53
N LYS A 50 -7.36 -7.19 23.05
CA LYS A 50 -6.32 -8.12 23.54
C LYS A 50 -6.88 -9.02 24.63
N LYS A 51 -7.54 -8.43 25.64
CA LYS A 51 -8.14 -9.18 26.74
C LYS A 51 -9.17 -10.21 26.24
N TYR A 52 -10.12 -9.78 25.40
CA TYR A 52 -11.14 -10.69 24.87
C TYR A 52 -10.56 -11.83 24.03
N LYS A 53 -9.50 -11.56 23.26
CA LYS A 53 -8.81 -12.60 22.48
C LYS A 53 -8.07 -13.60 23.38
N LEU A 54 -7.40 -13.12 24.43
CA LEU A 54 -6.72 -13.98 25.41
C LEU A 54 -7.70 -14.85 26.21
N ASP A 55 -8.86 -14.28 26.57
CA ASP A 55 -9.92 -14.98 27.32
C ASP A 55 -10.74 -15.94 26.44
N GLY A 56 -10.46 -16.03 25.13
CA GLY A 56 -11.22 -16.86 24.17
C GLY A 56 -12.64 -16.34 23.88
N ASN A 57 -12.98 -15.12 24.29
CA ASN A 57 -14.31 -14.52 24.08
C ASN A 57 -14.42 -13.90 22.69
N MET A 58 -14.60 -14.75 21.68
CA MET A 58 -14.63 -14.34 20.27
C MET A 58 -15.78 -13.39 19.92
N GLN A 59 -16.91 -13.47 20.63
CA GLN A 59 -18.03 -12.54 20.42
C GLN A 59 -17.65 -11.11 20.80
N GLN A 60 -17.07 -10.92 21.99
CA GLN A 60 -16.62 -9.60 22.45
C GLN A 60 -15.42 -9.10 21.65
N PHE A 61 -14.50 -9.99 21.25
CA PHE A 61 -13.39 -9.64 20.36
C PHE A 61 -13.88 -9.13 19.00
N ASN A 62 -14.86 -9.80 18.38
CA ASN A 62 -15.42 -9.35 17.11
C ASN A 62 -16.16 -8.02 17.25
N ALA A 63 -16.90 -7.81 18.33
CA ALA A 63 -17.56 -6.54 18.60
C ALA A 63 -16.55 -5.39 18.81
N SER A 64 -15.45 -5.64 19.52
CA SER A 64 -14.41 -4.64 19.73
C SER A 64 -13.61 -4.33 18.46
N ARG A 65 -13.40 -5.32 17.58
CA ARG A 65 -12.83 -5.12 16.24
C ARG A 65 -13.72 -4.22 15.37
N ILE A 66 -15.04 -4.44 15.36
CA ILE A 66 -15.99 -3.58 14.64
C ILE A 66 -15.93 -2.16 15.18
N LEU A 67 -15.93 -2.00 16.51
CA LEU A 67 -15.82 -0.69 17.16
C LEU A 67 -14.53 0.05 16.77
N MET A 68 -13.40 -0.67 16.70
CA MET A 68 -12.14 -0.10 16.21
C MET A 68 -12.24 0.36 14.75
N GLY A 69 -12.87 -0.45 13.89
CA GLY A 69 -13.08 -0.11 12.48
C GLY A 69 -13.94 1.15 12.31
N GLU A 70 -15.05 1.27 13.05
CA GLU A 70 -15.86 2.49 13.04
C GLU A 70 -15.08 3.70 13.56
N LYS A 71 -14.24 3.52 14.59
CA LYS A 71 -13.39 4.59 15.09
C LYS A 71 -12.39 5.08 14.04
N PHE A 72 -11.75 4.18 13.29
CA PHE A 72 -10.85 4.57 12.21
C PHE A 72 -11.58 5.21 11.03
N LYS A 73 -12.82 4.79 10.76
CA LYS A 73 -13.68 5.43 9.76
C LYS A 73 -14.03 6.87 10.11
N GLU A 74 -14.37 7.14 11.38
CA GLU A 74 -14.55 8.50 11.89
C GLU A 74 -13.28 9.34 11.70
N LEU A 75 -12.14 8.82 12.14
CA LEU A 75 -10.85 9.51 12.05
C LEU A 75 -10.40 9.76 10.61
N SER A 76 -10.76 8.87 9.69
CA SER A 76 -10.44 9.05 8.26
C SER A 76 -11.09 10.31 7.70
N LEU A 77 -12.33 10.61 8.09
CA LEU A 77 -12.97 11.85 7.65
C LEU A 77 -12.23 13.08 8.17
N ASP A 78 -11.85 13.07 9.45
CA ASP A 78 -11.20 14.20 10.11
C ASP A 78 -9.73 14.42 9.67
N LEU A 79 -9.00 13.33 9.43
CA LEU A 79 -7.53 13.36 9.28
C LEU A 79 -7.07 13.12 7.84
N LEU A 80 -7.83 12.32 7.08
CA LEU A 80 -7.60 12.12 5.64
C LEU A 80 -8.43 13.07 4.78
N GLY A 81 -9.53 13.62 5.31
CA GLY A 81 -10.44 14.47 4.54
C GLY A 81 -11.28 13.70 3.52
N ILE A 82 -11.36 12.37 3.65
CA ILE A 82 -12.14 11.50 2.75
C ILE A 82 -13.10 10.61 3.53
N LYS A 83 -14.24 10.32 2.92
CA LYS A 83 -15.20 9.36 3.48
C LYS A 83 -14.77 7.94 3.13
N ILE A 84 -14.44 7.16 4.15
CA ILE A 84 -14.20 5.72 4.04
C ILE A 84 -15.52 4.97 4.28
N SER A 85 -15.84 4.00 3.43
CA SER A 85 -17.04 3.17 3.56
C SER A 85 -16.84 2.08 4.61
N LYS A 86 -15.65 1.48 4.63
CA LYS A 86 -15.27 0.33 5.45
C LYS A 86 -13.79 0.36 5.80
N VAL A 87 -13.47 -0.08 7.02
CA VAL A 87 -12.10 -0.30 7.48
C VAL A 87 -11.86 -1.79 7.68
N THR A 88 -10.79 -2.34 7.10
CA THR A 88 -10.39 -3.74 7.30
C THR A 88 -9.25 -3.82 8.32
N LEU A 89 -9.47 -4.63 9.36
CA LEU A 89 -8.46 -5.02 10.35
C LEU A 89 -8.23 -6.52 10.22
N LEU A 90 -7.11 -6.91 9.62
CA LEU A 90 -6.82 -8.31 9.29
C LEU A 90 -6.66 -9.19 10.53
N GLU A 91 -7.16 -10.42 10.40
CA GLU A 91 -6.98 -11.45 11.40
C GLU A 91 -5.49 -11.82 11.51
N GLY A 92 -4.99 -11.99 12.73
CA GLY A 92 -3.57 -12.22 12.99
C GLY A 92 -2.73 -10.94 13.12
N GLN A 93 -3.22 -9.81 12.59
CA GLN A 93 -2.60 -8.48 12.73
C GLN A 93 -3.35 -7.55 13.68
N TYR A 94 -4.62 -7.84 13.95
CA TYR A 94 -5.42 -7.25 15.03
C TYR A 94 -5.79 -8.30 16.11
N PRO A 95 -5.81 -7.96 17.41
CA PRO A 95 -5.46 -6.67 18.01
C PRO A 95 -3.96 -6.39 17.85
N PHE A 96 -3.60 -5.10 17.81
CA PHE A 96 -2.20 -4.71 17.64
C PHE A 96 -1.38 -5.18 18.82
N MET A 97 -0.34 -5.99 18.59
CA MET A 97 0.47 -6.57 19.68
C MET A 97 1.24 -5.48 20.44
N THR A 98 1.47 -5.71 21.74
CA THR A 98 2.41 -4.85 22.47
C THR A 98 3.83 -5.03 21.94
N VAL A 99 4.69 -4.04 22.20
CA VAL A 99 6.12 -4.10 21.88
C VAL A 99 6.75 -5.39 22.43
N GLN A 100 6.46 -5.71 23.70
CA GLN A 100 6.98 -6.90 24.37
C GLN A 100 6.49 -8.20 23.70
N GLN A 101 5.19 -8.31 23.42
CA GLN A 101 4.62 -9.50 22.77
C GLN A 101 5.21 -9.73 21.38
N ARG A 102 5.51 -8.66 20.64
CA ARG A 102 6.18 -8.77 19.34
C ARG A 102 7.64 -9.17 19.47
N ALA A 103 8.36 -8.52 20.38
CA ALA A 103 9.76 -8.83 20.66
C ALA A 103 9.94 -10.32 20.99
N GLU A 104 9.06 -10.87 21.83
CA GLU A 104 9.07 -12.30 22.18
C GLU A 104 8.70 -13.20 21.00
N LYS A 105 7.71 -12.82 20.18
CA LYS A 105 7.23 -13.65 19.08
C LYS A 105 8.24 -13.76 17.93
N PHE A 106 9.02 -12.70 17.69
CA PHE A 106 9.90 -12.59 16.52
C PHE A 106 11.38 -12.38 16.89
N ASP A 107 11.73 -12.55 18.17
CA ASP A 107 13.09 -12.41 18.71
C ASP A 107 13.75 -11.04 18.42
N TYR A 108 13.00 -9.96 18.64
CA TYR A 108 13.49 -8.59 18.45
C TYR A 108 13.95 -7.92 19.74
N VAL A 109 14.83 -6.94 19.61
CA VAL A 109 15.15 -6.01 20.70
C VAL A 109 13.93 -5.10 20.92
N PRO A 110 13.28 -5.08 22.09
CA PRO A 110 12.06 -4.29 22.31
C PRO A 110 12.19 -2.80 21.96
N SER A 111 13.38 -2.22 22.10
CA SER A 111 13.63 -0.80 21.78
C SER A 111 13.62 -0.47 20.29
N SER A 112 13.62 -1.46 19.38
CA SER A 112 13.49 -1.25 17.93
C SER A 112 12.03 -1.20 17.45
N ILE A 113 11.06 -1.35 18.37
CA ILE A 113 9.63 -1.44 18.07
C ILE A 113 8.85 -0.48 18.99
N CYS A 114 8.00 0.34 18.40
CA CYS A 114 7.17 1.28 19.16
C CYS A 114 5.69 0.89 19.12
N ALA A 115 4.94 1.37 20.13
CA ALA A 115 3.49 1.17 20.20
C ALA A 115 2.80 1.97 19.08
N ILE A 116 2.07 1.29 18.21
CA ILE A 116 1.50 1.91 17.01
C ILE A 116 0.24 2.69 17.31
N GLU A 117 -0.57 2.23 18.28
CA GLU A 117 -1.89 2.76 18.60
C GLU A 117 -1.86 4.25 18.96
N GLN A 118 -0.74 4.70 19.56
CA GLN A 118 -0.53 6.08 19.97
C GLN A 118 -0.37 7.02 18.78
N ASN A 119 0.17 6.50 17.68
CA ASN A 119 0.61 7.29 16.54
C ASN A 119 -0.37 7.23 15.36
N ILE A 120 -1.33 6.30 15.34
CA ILE A 120 -2.28 6.15 14.22
C ILE A 120 -2.92 7.49 13.79
N PRO A 121 -3.43 8.35 14.68
CA PRO A 121 -3.98 9.64 14.26
C PRO A 121 -2.95 10.53 13.52
N LEU A 122 -1.72 10.62 14.03
CA LEU A 122 -0.65 11.37 13.37
C LEU A 122 -0.29 10.75 12.03
N GLN A 123 -0.24 9.42 11.95
CA GLN A 123 0.10 8.68 10.73
C GLN A 123 -0.95 8.91 9.62
N LEU A 124 -2.25 8.87 9.95
CA LEU A 124 -3.32 9.23 9.02
C LEU A 124 -3.14 10.67 8.52
N GLN A 125 -2.86 11.62 9.42
CA GLN A 125 -2.61 13.01 9.00
C GLN A 125 -1.38 13.13 8.08
N LYS A 126 -0.29 12.40 8.35
CA LYS A 126 0.89 12.40 7.47
C LYS A 126 0.57 11.80 6.10
N ILE A 127 -0.20 10.72 6.04
CA ILE A 127 -0.63 10.09 4.79
C ILE A 127 -1.40 11.10 3.91
N SER A 128 -2.29 11.90 4.51
CA SER A 128 -3.10 12.86 3.75
C SER A 128 -2.30 13.99 3.09
N GLN A 129 -1.09 14.23 3.59
CA GLN A 129 -0.15 15.22 3.05
C GLN A 129 0.69 14.67 1.89
N THR A 130 0.65 13.36 1.62
CA THR A 130 1.44 12.77 0.55
C THR A 130 0.84 13.06 -0.83
N LYS A 131 1.70 13.28 -1.82
CA LYS A 131 1.29 13.48 -3.22
C LYS A 131 0.47 12.28 -3.74
N ASN A 132 0.85 11.06 -3.38
CA ASN A 132 0.13 9.85 -3.79
C ASN A 132 -1.30 9.81 -3.27
N PHE A 133 -1.48 10.08 -1.98
CA PHE A 133 -2.81 10.16 -1.39
C PHE A 133 -3.66 11.19 -2.12
N GLN A 134 -3.11 12.39 -2.39
CA GLN A 134 -3.83 13.45 -3.09
C GLN A 134 -4.24 13.04 -4.52
N ILE A 135 -3.34 12.38 -5.25
CA ILE A 135 -3.63 11.87 -6.60
C ILE A 135 -4.71 10.79 -6.55
N PHE A 136 -4.55 9.79 -5.69
CA PHE A 136 -5.47 8.65 -5.58
C PHE A 136 -6.86 9.12 -5.13
N SER A 137 -6.93 9.86 -4.02
CA SER A 137 -8.20 10.35 -3.46
C SER A 137 -8.95 11.25 -4.44
N LYS A 138 -8.24 12.11 -5.19
CA LYS A 138 -8.86 12.94 -6.23
C LYS A 138 -9.41 12.10 -7.37
N LYS A 139 -8.63 11.15 -7.89
CA LYS A 139 -9.06 10.30 -9.01
C LYS A 139 -10.27 9.45 -8.64
N TYR A 140 -10.25 8.82 -7.47
CA TYR A 140 -11.27 7.87 -7.07
C TYR A 140 -12.35 8.47 -6.15
N ALA A 141 -12.44 9.80 -6.05
CA ALA A 141 -13.36 10.51 -5.14
C ALA A 141 -14.85 10.12 -5.30
N SER A 142 -15.26 9.73 -6.51
CA SER A 142 -16.64 9.31 -6.80
C SER A 142 -16.92 7.82 -6.54
N HIS A 143 -15.94 7.07 -6.03
CA HIS A 143 -16.01 5.62 -5.86
C HIS A 143 -16.07 5.24 -4.39
N THR A 144 -16.39 3.98 -4.12
CA THR A 144 -16.34 3.45 -2.75
C THR A 144 -14.89 3.34 -2.33
N LEU A 145 -14.51 4.04 -1.25
CA LEU A 145 -13.16 4.00 -0.68
C LEU A 145 -13.13 3.15 0.60
N GLU A 146 -12.23 2.18 0.68
CA GLU A 146 -11.96 1.35 1.85
C GLU A 146 -10.55 1.63 2.38
N LEU A 147 -10.36 1.48 3.69
CA LEU A 147 -9.07 1.65 4.35
C LEU A 147 -8.66 0.36 5.05
N ASP A 148 -7.44 -0.06 4.81
CA ASP A 148 -6.83 -1.23 5.43
C ASP A 148 -5.70 -0.77 6.35
N ILE A 149 -5.64 -1.31 7.58
CA ILE A 149 -4.59 -0.97 8.56
C ILE A 149 -3.99 -2.27 9.11
N PHE A 150 -2.72 -2.50 8.79
CA PHE A 150 -2.03 -3.76 9.03
C PHE A 150 -0.77 -3.54 9.85
N ASP A 151 -0.60 -4.35 10.90
CA ASP A 151 0.61 -4.40 11.69
C ASP A 151 1.63 -5.33 11.02
N GLU A 152 2.54 -4.73 10.26
CA GLU A 152 3.60 -5.42 9.49
C GLU A 152 4.98 -5.31 10.14
N ARG A 153 5.06 -5.13 11.47
CA ARG A 153 6.34 -5.10 12.21
C ARG A 153 7.07 -6.46 12.29
N ASN A 154 7.01 -7.29 11.24
CA ASN A 154 7.43 -8.69 11.16
C ASN A 154 8.86 -8.92 10.69
N ASP A 155 9.51 -7.89 10.14
CA ASP A 155 10.92 -7.85 9.67
C ASP A 155 11.38 -6.38 9.51
N ILE A 156 10.45 -5.48 9.17
CA ILE A 156 10.64 -4.03 9.06
C ILE A 156 9.69 -3.40 10.08
N SER A 157 10.12 -2.39 10.85
CA SER A 157 9.30 -1.73 11.89
C SER A 157 8.17 -0.86 11.30
N ASN A 158 7.37 -1.40 10.37
CA ASN A 158 6.36 -0.68 9.60
C ASN A 158 4.94 -1.00 10.05
N ILE A 159 4.08 0.00 9.92
CA ILE A 159 2.63 -0.16 9.83
C ILE A 159 2.21 0.13 8.39
N HIS A 160 1.35 -0.71 7.85
CA HIS A 160 0.85 -0.59 6.49
C HIS A 160 -0.56 0.01 6.50
N TYR A 161 -0.78 0.97 5.62
CA TYR A 161 -2.07 1.59 5.35
C TYR A 161 -2.42 1.40 3.88
N GLY A 162 -3.43 0.59 3.58
CA GLY A 162 -3.94 0.39 2.23
C GLY A 162 -5.16 1.27 1.98
N LEU A 163 -5.17 2.05 0.90
CA LEU A 163 -6.34 2.79 0.44
C LEU A 163 -6.85 2.13 -0.84
N ILE A 164 -8.09 1.64 -0.81
CA ILE A 164 -8.69 0.85 -1.89
C ILE A 164 -9.90 1.59 -2.43
N ALA A 165 -10.03 1.66 -3.74
CA ALA A 165 -11.19 2.15 -4.45
C ALA A 165 -11.86 1.00 -5.20
N THR A 166 -13.19 0.95 -5.13
CA THR A 166 -14.01 -0.07 -5.81
C THR A 166 -15.09 0.61 -6.64
N ASN A 167 -15.26 0.18 -7.89
CA ASN A 167 -16.37 0.63 -8.73
C ASN A 167 -17.54 -0.38 -8.76
N GLU A 168 -18.62 0.00 -9.43
CA GLU A 168 -19.84 -0.81 -9.58
C GLU A 168 -19.62 -2.14 -10.32
N LYS A 169 -18.53 -2.26 -11.09
CA LYS A 169 -18.14 -3.47 -11.80
C LYS A 169 -17.28 -4.40 -10.94
N ASN A 170 -17.06 -4.09 -9.66
CA ASN A 170 -16.12 -4.77 -8.76
C ASN A 170 -14.67 -4.76 -9.25
N GLN A 171 -14.29 -3.76 -10.06
CA GLN A 171 -12.89 -3.49 -10.32
C GLN A 171 -12.31 -2.79 -9.09
N LEU A 172 -11.04 -3.07 -8.79
CA LEU A 172 -10.35 -2.50 -7.63
C LEU A 172 -9.14 -1.71 -8.09
N ALA A 173 -8.91 -0.56 -7.46
CA ALA A 173 -7.64 0.15 -7.51
C ALA A 173 -7.16 0.30 -6.07
N SER A 174 -5.88 0.08 -5.78
CA SER A 174 -5.35 0.29 -4.43
C SER A 174 -3.99 0.93 -4.43
N THR A 175 -3.75 1.75 -3.42
CA THR A 175 -2.44 2.28 -3.09
C THR A 175 -2.14 2.01 -1.64
N TYR A 176 -0.87 2.08 -1.23
CA TYR A 176 -0.49 1.86 0.15
C TYR A 176 0.59 2.80 0.64
N PHE A 177 0.72 2.86 1.96
CA PHE A 177 1.69 3.66 2.68
C PHE A 177 2.26 2.85 3.84
N HIS A 178 3.58 2.75 3.90
CA HIS A 178 4.31 2.25 5.05
C HIS A 178 4.87 3.40 5.87
N LEU A 179 4.65 3.33 7.18
CA LEU A 179 5.24 4.27 8.13
C LEU A 179 6.03 3.51 9.18
N ASP A 180 7.21 4.03 9.49
CA ASP A 180 8.01 3.55 10.61
C ASP A 180 7.23 3.77 11.90
N THR A 181 7.16 2.73 12.72
CA THR A 181 6.32 2.73 13.91
C THR A 181 6.87 3.59 15.04
N CYS A 182 8.18 3.89 15.02
CA CYS A 182 8.87 4.72 16.01
C CYS A 182 9.04 6.17 15.57
N THR A 183 9.45 6.41 14.33
CA THR A 183 9.70 7.77 13.81
C THR A 183 8.44 8.38 13.18
N ASN A 184 7.47 7.55 12.81
CA ASN A 184 6.32 7.91 11.99
C ASN A 184 6.72 8.50 10.64
N GLU A 185 7.97 8.29 10.20
CA GLU A 185 8.40 8.66 8.86
C GLU A 185 7.80 7.69 7.86
N ILE A 186 7.42 8.20 6.69
CA ILE A 186 7.01 7.34 5.59
C ILE A 186 8.27 6.61 5.11
N THR A 187 8.24 5.29 5.18
CA THR A 187 9.40 4.44 4.87
C THR A 187 9.47 4.08 3.38
N ASP A 188 8.38 4.28 2.64
CA ASP A 188 8.36 4.21 1.18
C ASP A 188 9.13 5.40 0.58
N LYS A 189 10.48 5.32 0.56
CA LYS A 189 11.34 6.40 0.05
C LYS A 189 11.26 6.57 -1.48
N GLN A 190 10.81 5.53 -2.19
CA GLN A 190 10.37 5.42 -3.61
C GLN A 190 9.76 4.00 -3.75
N PRO A 191 8.77 3.69 -4.61
CA PRO A 191 7.85 4.50 -5.43
C PRO A 191 6.40 4.56 -4.90
N TYR A 192 5.51 5.20 -5.66
CA TYR A 192 4.06 5.10 -5.48
C TYR A 192 3.53 3.77 -6.04
N HIS A 193 2.76 3.05 -5.24
CA HIS A 193 2.18 1.78 -5.65
C HIS A 193 0.72 1.97 -6.04
N LEU A 194 0.36 1.49 -7.24
CA LEU A 194 -1.02 1.44 -7.69
C LEU A 194 -1.30 0.03 -8.22
N ASN A 195 -2.05 -0.75 -7.46
CA ASN A 195 -2.53 -2.05 -7.92
C ASN A 195 -3.91 -1.88 -8.53
N CYS A 196 -4.11 -2.34 -9.76
CA CYS A 196 -5.38 -2.34 -10.45
C CYS A 196 -5.82 -3.80 -10.71
N PHE A 197 -7.02 -4.16 -10.28
CA PHE A 197 -7.60 -5.48 -10.47
C PHE A 197 -8.83 -5.34 -11.38
N ASP A 198 -8.78 -5.95 -12.55
CA ASP A 198 -9.94 -6.14 -13.42
C ASP A 198 -10.38 -7.61 -13.39
N LYS A 199 -11.66 -7.88 -13.66
CA LYS A 199 -12.30 -9.21 -13.58
C LYS A 199 -11.57 -10.33 -14.35
N ASN A 200 -10.71 -9.96 -15.30
CA ASN A 200 -9.98 -10.89 -16.17
C ASN A 200 -8.44 -10.72 -16.12
N THR A 201 -7.92 -9.76 -15.36
CA THR A 201 -6.46 -9.47 -15.34
C THR A 201 -6.04 -8.73 -14.06
N ASP A 202 -4.96 -9.20 -13.44
CA ASP A 202 -4.31 -8.52 -12.32
C ASP A 202 -3.21 -7.60 -12.84
N TYR A 203 -3.46 -6.30 -12.87
CA TYR A 203 -2.44 -5.30 -13.18
C TYR A 203 -1.83 -4.78 -11.88
N ARG A 204 -0.72 -5.37 -11.44
CA ARG A 204 0.11 -4.73 -10.40
C ARG A 204 1.01 -3.73 -11.09
N PHE A 205 0.98 -2.46 -10.70
CA PHE A 205 1.93 -1.47 -11.18
C PHE A 205 2.51 -0.67 -10.01
N ALA A 206 3.78 -0.33 -10.12
CA ALA A 206 4.43 0.62 -9.24
C ALA A 206 4.96 1.75 -10.12
N SER A 207 4.53 2.99 -9.87
CA SER A 207 5.00 4.14 -10.64
C SER A 207 6.21 4.77 -9.95
N PHE A 208 7.38 4.57 -10.55
CA PHE A 208 8.63 5.21 -10.15
C PHE A 208 8.74 6.50 -10.96
N ASN A 209 8.86 7.63 -10.27
CA ASN A 209 8.94 8.98 -10.83
C ASN A 209 7.66 9.60 -11.40
N THR A 210 7.65 10.93 -11.31
CA THR A 210 6.62 11.84 -11.80
C THR A 210 6.64 12.04 -13.31
N ASP A 211 7.66 11.50 -13.98
CA ASP A 211 8.04 11.90 -15.33
C ASP A 211 7.71 10.81 -16.38
N ASP A 212 7.58 9.55 -15.98
CA ASP A 212 7.12 8.44 -16.83
C ASP A 212 5.76 7.93 -16.32
N VAL A 213 4.72 8.75 -16.50
CA VAL A 213 3.36 8.41 -16.03
C VAL A 213 2.70 7.39 -16.96
N LEU A 214 3.14 6.12 -16.87
CA LEU A 214 2.41 4.95 -17.36
C LEU A 214 1.43 4.47 -16.30
N SER A 215 0.44 5.29 -15.94
CA SER A 215 -0.45 4.96 -14.84
C SER A 215 -1.90 5.27 -15.17
N SER A 216 -2.82 4.53 -14.54
CA SER A 216 -4.23 4.86 -14.65
C SER A 216 -4.53 6.29 -14.17
N TYR A 217 -3.70 6.89 -13.31
CA TYR A 217 -3.96 8.22 -12.76
C TYR A 217 -4.18 9.32 -13.81
N SER A 218 -3.59 9.21 -14.99
CA SER A 218 -3.67 10.21 -16.07
C SER A 218 -4.79 9.96 -17.09
N ASN A 219 -5.28 8.73 -17.25
CA ASN A 219 -6.15 8.36 -18.38
C ASN A 219 -7.67 8.43 -18.09
N GLY A 220 -8.08 8.93 -16.93
CA GLY A 220 -9.49 9.13 -16.57
C GLY A 220 -10.33 7.86 -16.41
N HIS A 221 -9.85 6.70 -16.85
CA HIS A 221 -10.50 5.40 -16.68
C HIS A 221 -10.29 4.88 -15.26
N PHE A 222 -11.19 4.02 -14.78
CA PHE A 222 -11.08 3.44 -13.43
C PHE A 222 -9.78 2.64 -13.26
N CYS A 223 -9.64 1.55 -14.03
CA CYS A 223 -8.44 0.72 -14.08
C CYS A 223 -8.09 0.44 -15.54
N ASN A 224 -7.55 1.43 -16.25
CA ASN A 224 -6.88 1.20 -17.53
C ASN A 224 -5.43 1.63 -17.35
N ILE A 225 -4.45 0.85 -17.80
CA ILE A 225 -3.03 1.26 -17.80
C ILE A 225 -2.57 1.15 -19.25
N GLU A 226 -2.18 2.27 -19.84
CA GLU A 226 -1.58 2.27 -21.17
C GLU A 226 -0.07 2.08 -20.98
N LEU A 227 0.44 0.95 -21.44
CA LEU A 227 1.87 0.64 -21.47
C LEU A 227 2.39 0.84 -22.89
N ASP A 228 3.63 1.31 -23.01
CA ASP A 228 4.35 1.25 -24.28
C ASP A 228 4.44 -0.21 -24.76
N SER A 229 4.48 -0.41 -26.07
CA SER A 229 4.36 -1.75 -26.68
C SER A 229 5.34 -2.78 -26.11
N TRP A 230 6.58 -2.40 -25.80
CA TRP A 230 7.59 -3.31 -25.24
C TRP A 230 7.27 -3.70 -23.79
N ARG A 231 6.80 -2.77 -22.96
CA ARG A 231 6.35 -3.03 -21.57
C ARG A 231 5.10 -3.90 -21.56
N GLN A 232 4.19 -3.67 -22.51
CA GLN A 232 3.00 -4.50 -22.70
C GLN A 232 3.38 -5.95 -23.02
N SER A 233 4.34 -6.17 -23.93
CA SER A 233 4.82 -7.51 -24.24
C SER A 233 5.50 -8.20 -23.05
N LEU A 234 6.30 -7.48 -22.24
CA LEU A 234 6.87 -8.02 -21.01
C LEU A 234 5.79 -8.36 -19.97
N TYR A 235 4.74 -7.54 -19.87
CA TYR A 235 3.62 -7.81 -18.98
C TYR A 235 2.86 -9.08 -19.40
N GLU A 236 2.56 -9.25 -20.68
CA GLU A 236 1.95 -10.47 -21.23
C GLU A 236 2.83 -11.71 -20.97
N TYR A 237 4.15 -11.58 -21.09
CA TYR A 237 5.09 -12.63 -20.73
C TYR A 237 5.04 -12.96 -19.23
N SER A 238 4.94 -11.95 -18.36
CA SER A 238 4.79 -12.16 -16.91
C SER A 238 3.52 -12.95 -16.54
N LEU A 239 2.42 -12.75 -17.28
CA LEU A 239 1.19 -13.52 -17.11
C LEU A 239 1.41 -14.99 -17.51
N THR A 240 2.14 -15.22 -18.61
CA THR A 240 2.51 -16.58 -19.05
C THR A 240 3.32 -17.31 -17.98
N LEU A 241 4.33 -16.65 -17.39
CA LEU A 241 5.12 -17.23 -16.28
C LEU A 241 4.26 -17.56 -15.06
N ARG A 242 3.30 -16.68 -14.72
CA ARG A 242 2.36 -16.91 -13.63
C ARG A 242 1.47 -18.12 -13.90
N ASP A 243 0.95 -18.26 -15.11
CA ASP A 243 0.08 -19.37 -15.50
C ASP A 243 0.85 -20.70 -15.51
N GLN A 244 2.09 -20.71 -16.02
CA GLN A 244 3.00 -21.88 -15.93
C GLN A 244 3.23 -22.30 -14.47
N ARG A 245 3.48 -21.33 -13.58
CA ARG A 245 3.66 -21.59 -12.15
C ARG A 245 2.39 -22.13 -11.49
N HIS A 246 1.21 -21.62 -11.89
CA HIS A 246 -0.07 -22.14 -11.41
C HIS A 246 -0.32 -23.57 -11.90
N GLN A 247 -0.04 -23.86 -13.17
CA GLN A 247 -0.17 -25.19 -13.73
C GLN A 247 0.74 -26.19 -13.00
N LEU A 248 2.02 -25.86 -12.81
CA LEU A 248 2.95 -26.71 -12.04
C LEU A 248 2.46 -26.96 -10.61
N ARG A 249 1.91 -25.93 -9.95
CA ARG A 249 1.31 -26.11 -8.62
C ARG A 249 0.16 -27.11 -8.65
N GLN A 250 -0.74 -27.03 -9.64
CA GLN A 250 -1.86 -27.97 -9.76
C GLN A 250 -1.37 -29.39 -10.05
N GLU A 251 -0.40 -29.56 -10.94
CA GLU A 251 0.21 -30.86 -11.27
C GLU A 251 0.89 -31.49 -10.04
N SER A 252 1.56 -30.71 -9.21
CA SER A 252 2.21 -31.20 -7.97
C SER A 252 1.22 -31.71 -6.93
N MET A 253 0.01 -31.13 -6.87
CA MET A 253 -1.06 -31.59 -5.97
C MET A 253 -1.63 -32.95 -6.42
N ILE A 254 -1.31 -33.39 -7.64
CA ILE A 254 -1.79 -34.62 -8.24
C ILE A 254 -0.73 -35.74 -8.14
N GLU A 255 0.57 -35.47 -8.00
CA GLU A 255 1.61 -36.49 -8.28
C GLU A 255 2.92 -36.56 -7.43
N SER A 256 3.09 -35.92 -6.27
CA SER A 256 4.39 -36.06 -5.54
C SER A 256 4.44 -37.29 -4.59
N ILE A 257 5.02 -38.41 -5.06
CA ILE A 257 5.17 -39.67 -4.28
C ILE A 257 6.57 -39.82 -3.63
N ASP A 258 7.58 -39.03 -4.04
CA ASP A 258 8.94 -39.08 -3.46
C ASP A 258 9.62 -37.70 -3.27
N ASN A 259 10.68 -37.69 -2.46
CA ASN A 259 11.43 -36.48 -2.06
C ASN A 259 12.20 -35.83 -3.22
N GLU A 260 12.70 -36.58 -4.19
CA GLU A 260 13.50 -36.04 -5.30
C GLU A 260 12.59 -35.25 -6.26
N SER A 261 11.42 -35.81 -6.56
CA SER A 261 10.36 -35.15 -7.32
C SER A 261 9.86 -33.89 -6.61
N HIS A 262 9.77 -33.91 -5.28
CA HIS A 262 9.41 -32.74 -4.48
C HIS A 262 10.45 -31.61 -4.56
N TRP A 263 11.75 -31.94 -4.48
CA TRP A 263 12.82 -30.95 -4.62
C TRP A 263 12.89 -30.36 -6.02
N LYS A 264 12.71 -31.18 -7.05
CA LYS A 264 12.65 -30.71 -8.45
C LYS A 264 11.47 -29.76 -8.66
N PHE A 265 10.30 -30.08 -8.12
CA PHE A 265 9.14 -29.20 -8.14
C PHE A 265 9.42 -27.85 -7.45
N ILE A 266 9.99 -27.85 -6.23
CA ILE A 266 10.34 -26.62 -5.52
C ILE A 266 11.35 -25.79 -6.33
N SER A 267 12.35 -26.44 -6.92
CA SER A 267 13.36 -25.77 -7.74
C SER A 267 12.74 -25.08 -8.95
N GLU A 268 11.86 -25.75 -9.70
CA GLU A 268 11.17 -25.15 -10.85
C GLU A 268 10.19 -24.04 -10.44
N MET A 269 9.49 -24.21 -9.31
CA MET A 269 8.62 -23.17 -8.74
C MET A 269 9.39 -21.91 -8.34
N ASN A 270 10.60 -22.08 -7.79
CA ASN A 270 11.49 -20.98 -7.43
C ASN A 270 12.07 -20.32 -8.68
N LYS A 271 12.52 -21.11 -9.66
CA LYS A 271 13.00 -20.61 -10.95
C LYS A 271 11.98 -19.70 -11.64
N LEU A 272 10.73 -20.17 -11.80
CA LEU A 272 9.66 -19.35 -12.37
C LEU A 272 9.30 -18.15 -11.51
N GLY A 273 9.39 -18.28 -10.17
CA GLY A 273 9.19 -17.18 -9.24
C GLY A 273 10.21 -16.06 -9.42
N GLU A 274 11.50 -16.40 -9.44
CA GLU A 274 12.59 -15.44 -9.60
C GLU A 274 12.63 -14.84 -11.01
N LEU A 275 12.31 -15.62 -12.03
CA LEU A 275 12.15 -15.08 -13.39
C LEU A 275 10.99 -14.08 -13.46
N GLY A 276 9.86 -14.40 -12.82
CA GLY A 276 8.74 -13.48 -12.69
C GLY A 276 9.09 -12.19 -11.93
N ASN A 277 9.92 -12.29 -10.88
CA ASN A 277 10.44 -11.13 -10.16
C ASN A 277 11.28 -10.24 -11.08
N LEU A 278 12.20 -10.83 -11.84
CA LEU A 278 13.04 -10.11 -12.80
C LEU A 278 12.21 -9.41 -13.87
N VAL A 279 11.21 -10.08 -14.45
CA VAL A 279 10.30 -9.47 -15.45
C VAL A 279 9.50 -8.33 -14.84
N GLY A 280 8.91 -8.54 -13.65
CA GLY A 280 8.19 -7.48 -12.93
C GLY A 280 9.08 -6.28 -12.63
N GLN A 281 10.33 -6.53 -12.29
CA GLN A 281 11.33 -5.48 -12.12
C GLN A 281 11.51 -4.69 -13.43
N ILE A 282 11.77 -5.35 -14.56
CA ILE A 282 11.97 -4.67 -15.86
C ILE A 282 10.75 -3.83 -16.27
N ILE A 283 9.54 -4.33 -16.03
CA ILE A 283 8.29 -3.62 -16.36
C ILE A 283 8.15 -2.35 -15.51
N HIS A 284 8.40 -2.46 -14.21
CA HIS A 284 7.98 -1.44 -13.26
C HIS A 284 9.06 -0.40 -12.97
N TYR A 285 10.35 -0.74 -12.99
CA TYR A 285 11.41 0.15 -12.50
C TYR A 285 12.23 0.76 -13.64
N ASN A 286 12.57 2.05 -13.50
CA ASN A 286 13.66 2.65 -14.26
C ASN A 286 14.99 2.21 -13.63
N TYR A 287 15.52 1.06 -14.04
CA TYR A 287 16.88 0.66 -13.68
C TYR A 287 17.91 1.33 -14.57
N ASP A 288 19.06 1.66 -13.97
CA ASP A 288 20.30 1.70 -14.73
C ASP A 288 20.61 0.29 -15.28
N GLU A 289 21.24 0.22 -16.46
CA GLU A 289 21.50 -1.06 -17.13
C GLU A 289 22.39 -1.99 -16.29
N GLN A 290 23.18 -1.43 -15.38
CA GLN A 290 24.10 -2.17 -14.52
C GLN A 290 23.34 -2.99 -13.46
N SER A 291 22.39 -2.39 -12.75
CA SER A 291 21.60 -3.07 -11.72
C SER A 291 20.76 -4.21 -12.29
N LEU A 292 20.19 -4.01 -13.48
CA LEU A 292 19.46 -5.07 -14.19
C LEU A 292 20.40 -6.21 -14.60
N HIS A 293 21.61 -5.89 -15.07
CA HIS A 293 22.60 -6.90 -15.43
C HIS A 293 23.02 -7.73 -14.22
N GLU A 294 23.27 -7.10 -13.07
CA GLU A 294 23.61 -7.79 -11.82
C GLU A 294 22.51 -8.76 -11.37
N GLN A 295 21.23 -8.40 -11.54
CA GLN A 295 20.09 -9.28 -11.22
C GLN A 295 19.98 -10.46 -12.20
N ILE A 296 20.23 -10.22 -13.48
CA ILE A 296 20.27 -11.29 -14.49
C ILE A 296 21.41 -12.26 -14.17
N GLU A 297 22.61 -11.77 -13.88
CA GLU A 297 23.74 -12.62 -13.50
C GLU A 297 23.45 -13.46 -12.25
N GLN A 298 22.77 -12.88 -11.24
CA GLN A 298 22.35 -13.60 -10.05
C GLN A 298 21.36 -14.72 -10.37
N TYR A 299 20.35 -14.44 -11.19
CA TYR A 299 19.40 -15.45 -11.67
C TYR A 299 20.12 -16.56 -12.44
N GLU A 300 21.00 -16.20 -13.39
CA GLU A 300 21.68 -17.16 -14.25
C GLU A 300 22.65 -18.07 -13.49
N LYS A 301 23.32 -17.53 -12.49
CA LYS A 301 24.17 -18.29 -11.58
C LYS A 301 23.40 -19.37 -10.81
N GLN A 302 22.13 -19.12 -10.50
CA GLN A 302 21.32 -20.02 -9.68
C GLN A 302 20.47 -20.99 -10.50
N TYR A 303 19.93 -20.55 -11.64
CA TYR A 303 18.91 -21.29 -12.40
C TYR A 303 19.29 -21.56 -13.87
N GLY A 304 20.47 -21.13 -14.31
CA GLY A 304 20.91 -21.16 -15.70
C GLY A 304 20.37 -19.97 -16.50
N SER A 305 20.73 -19.92 -17.78
CA SER A 305 20.44 -18.78 -18.67
C SER A 305 18.98 -18.33 -18.63
N ILE A 306 18.77 -17.01 -18.75
CA ILE A 306 17.42 -16.49 -18.97
C ILE A 306 16.83 -17.04 -20.27
N PRO A 307 15.49 -17.22 -20.37
CA PRO A 307 14.88 -17.68 -21.61
C PRO A 307 15.11 -16.71 -22.77
N GLU A 308 15.29 -17.26 -23.97
CA GLU A 308 15.47 -16.50 -25.22
C GLU A 308 14.33 -15.50 -25.43
N GLU A 309 13.09 -15.90 -25.15
CA GLU A 309 11.91 -15.03 -25.21
C GLU A 309 12.05 -13.77 -24.34
N LEU A 310 12.60 -13.89 -23.12
CA LEU A 310 12.85 -12.72 -22.27
C LEU A 310 13.95 -11.83 -22.86
N SER A 311 15.01 -12.45 -23.39
CA SER A 311 16.11 -11.72 -24.04
C SER A 311 15.61 -10.89 -25.23
N GLU A 312 14.81 -11.48 -26.12
CA GLU A 312 14.20 -10.79 -27.26
C GLU A 312 13.26 -9.66 -26.83
N LEU A 313 12.47 -9.85 -25.76
CA LEU A 313 11.60 -8.82 -25.23
C LEU A 313 12.37 -7.63 -24.66
N MET A 314 13.52 -7.89 -24.04
CA MET A 314 14.40 -6.84 -23.54
C MET A 314 15.07 -6.03 -24.66
N GLU A 315 15.38 -6.66 -25.80
CA GLU A 315 15.94 -5.94 -26.96
C GLU A 315 14.96 -4.93 -27.57
N LYS A 316 13.65 -5.20 -27.49
CA LYS A 316 12.58 -4.28 -27.93
C LYS A 316 12.46 -2.99 -27.11
N ARG A 317 13.21 -2.86 -26.02
CA ARG A 317 13.33 -1.63 -25.22
C ARG A 317 14.12 -0.53 -25.96
N LYS A 318 14.99 -0.91 -26.91
CA LYS A 318 15.86 0.00 -27.69
C LYS A 318 15.13 0.61 -28.88
#